data_AF-A0A7V8U9N0-F1
#
_entry.id   AF-A0A7V8U9N0-F1
#
_cell.length_a   1.000
_cell.length_b   1.000
_cell.length_c   1.000
_cell.angle_alpha   90.00
_cell.angle_beta   90.00
_cell.angle_gamma   90.00
#
_symmetry.space_group_name_H-M   'P 1'
#
loop_
_entity.id
_entity.type
_entity.pdbx_description
1 polymer ?
#
loop_
_entity_poly.entity_id
_entity_poly.type
_entity_poly.pdbx_seq_one_letter_code
_entity_poly.pdbx_strand_id
1 'polypeptide(L)'
;MPNRPGESWKSRESAPGAQQGQPVPAVCKSLSARNGSCWSVTMKRTTVFLTTAVCMLALGHAPAIAQSEPKPEIHVIAPAANPTELRKQANDYVRRTGIANSSDPVARWLEPVCPKVVGINADHAQIVEARMREIAQVSGIKTAPLGCQGNIAVTFTNDARALMRQLAKKAPSRLAGLTPVQRDQLLTGDAPIRWWYNSRSQGADGMKTANSDSLLAGAQATDGNTFSTGIGGQSAIGHGNETVQAYRSTIIGTLAVRALFKATVVIDVKLAQGRSLDAVAAYAAMVAFAETTPTSQPMPNSILGLFDAGNVYTNPTDWDIALLRTLYSMPHARAGWKQRRMLVSAILNPSAAGDDQD
;
A
#
# COMPACT_ATOMS: atom_id res chain seq x y z
N MET A 1 54.58 -15.71 43.09
CA MET A 1 55.18 -16.85 43.82
C MET A 1 54.32 -17.15 45.04
N PRO A 2 54.01 -18.40 45.39
CA PRO A 2 53.88 -19.65 44.63
C PRO A 2 52.46 -20.26 44.90
N ASN A 3 52.01 -21.47 44.53
CA ASN A 3 52.31 -22.49 43.52
C ASN A 3 51.00 -23.31 43.35
N ARG A 4 50.73 -23.78 42.12
CA ARG A 4 49.87 -24.95 41.77
C ARG A 4 50.61 -26.27 42.18
N PRO A 5 50.18 -27.55 41.91
CA PRO A 5 49.17 -28.10 40.94
C PRO A 5 48.40 -29.40 41.33
N GLY A 6 47.59 -29.91 40.38
CA GLY A 6 47.11 -31.33 40.20
C GLY A 6 45.60 -31.51 40.48
N GLU A 7 44.72 -32.11 39.67
CA GLU A 7 44.76 -33.06 38.53
C GLU A 7 43.46 -32.85 37.68
N SER A 8 43.50 -32.74 36.35
CA SER A 8 43.54 -33.80 35.32
C SER A 8 42.29 -34.70 35.24
N TRP A 9 41.33 -34.36 34.36
CA TRP A 9 40.59 -35.36 33.58
C TRP A 9 40.56 -34.96 32.10
N LYS A 10 41.07 -35.88 31.28
CA LYS A 10 41.26 -35.82 29.83
C LYS A 10 39.96 -36.13 29.07
N SER A 11 39.74 -35.35 28.01
CA SER A 11 39.48 -35.76 26.62
C SER A 11 38.40 -36.80 26.32
N ARG A 12 37.40 -36.38 25.53
CA ARG A 12 37.06 -37.10 24.30
C ARG A 12 36.44 -36.16 23.25
N GLU A 13 37.29 -35.66 22.36
CA GLU A 13 36.90 -35.25 21.01
C GLU A 13 36.47 -36.50 20.23
N SER A 14 35.45 -36.38 19.40
CA SER A 14 35.07 -37.39 18.41
C SER A 14 34.44 -36.69 17.21
N ALA A 15 35.20 -36.63 16.14
CA ALA A 15 34.78 -36.44 14.75
C ALA A 15 35.76 -37.26 13.88
N PRO A 16 35.52 -37.50 12.58
CA PRO A 16 34.26 -37.70 11.86
C PRO A 16 34.24 -39.07 11.13
N GLY A 17 33.05 -39.64 10.93
CA GLY A 17 32.86 -40.85 10.12
C GLY A 17 32.55 -40.50 8.66
N ALA A 18 33.37 -41.03 7.76
CA ALA A 18 33.32 -40.81 6.31
C ALA A 18 32.32 -41.74 5.58
N GLN A 19 31.80 -41.20 4.48
CA GLN A 19 31.51 -41.83 3.18
C GLN A 19 30.67 -43.12 3.09
N GLN A 20 29.53 -42.99 2.40
CA GLN A 20 28.95 -43.85 1.36
C GLN A 20 27.65 -43.13 0.94
N GLY A 21 27.27 -42.88 -0.31
CA GLY A 21 27.56 -43.45 -1.62
C GLY A 21 26.25 -43.23 -2.40
N GLN A 22 26.30 -42.51 -3.51
CA GLN A 22 25.13 -42.19 -4.36
C GLN A 22 24.45 -43.47 -4.89
N PRO A 23 23.19 -43.35 -5.33
CA PRO A 23 22.99 -43.56 -6.77
C PRO A 23 22.07 -42.51 -7.41
N VAL A 24 22.58 -41.90 -8.48
CA VAL A 24 21.80 -41.37 -9.62
C VAL A 24 22.07 -42.37 -10.75
N PRO A 25 21.04 -42.90 -11.45
CA PRO A 25 20.68 -42.28 -12.72
C PRO A 25 19.21 -42.47 -13.12
N ALA A 26 18.67 -41.53 -13.90
CA ALA A 26 17.84 -41.83 -15.08
C ALA A 26 17.53 -40.53 -15.83
N VAL A 27 18.37 -40.27 -16.82
CA VAL A 27 18.09 -39.36 -17.93
C VAL A 27 17.00 -40.02 -18.78
N CYS A 28 15.81 -39.44 -18.83
CA CYS A 28 14.85 -39.70 -19.91
C CYS A 28 14.86 -38.52 -20.88
N LYS A 29 15.62 -38.67 -21.96
CA LYS A 29 15.46 -37.90 -23.20
C LYS A 29 14.46 -38.65 -24.08
N SER A 30 13.34 -38.02 -24.40
CA SER A 30 12.53 -38.30 -25.59
C SER A 30 11.88 -36.97 -26.01
N LEU A 31 12.44 -36.23 -26.97
CA LEU A 31 12.11 -36.28 -28.39
C LEU A 31 10.61 -36.21 -28.70
N SER A 32 10.22 -35.02 -29.18
CA SER A 32 9.28 -34.78 -30.28
C SER A 32 7.84 -35.31 -30.18
N ALA A 33 6.89 -34.39 -30.00
CA ALA A 33 5.69 -34.35 -30.84
C ALA A 33 5.05 -32.94 -30.78
N ARG A 34 5.24 -32.18 -31.86
CA ARG A 34 4.31 -31.10 -32.25
C ARG A 34 2.96 -31.77 -32.53
N ASN A 35 1.87 -31.25 -31.97
CA ASN A 35 0.55 -31.44 -32.57
C ASN A 35 -0.32 -30.21 -32.30
N GLY A 36 -0.44 -29.39 -33.33
CA GLY A 36 -1.54 -28.43 -33.43
C GLY A 36 -2.82 -29.17 -33.72
N SER A 37 -3.87 -28.88 -32.96
CA SER A 37 -5.21 -29.39 -33.21
C SER A 37 -6.07 -28.25 -33.74
N CYS A 38 -6.23 -28.27 -35.06
CA CYS A 38 -7.16 -27.45 -35.82
C CYS A 38 -8.60 -27.82 -35.44
N TRP A 39 -9.42 -26.85 -35.06
CA TRP A 39 -10.84 -27.05 -34.78
C TRP A 39 -11.59 -27.28 -36.11
N SER A 40 -12.01 -28.51 -36.36
CA SER A 40 -12.86 -28.86 -37.50
C SER A 40 -14.33 -28.56 -37.19
N VAL A 41 -14.86 -27.53 -37.86
CA VAL A 41 -16.30 -27.25 -37.96
C VAL A 41 -16.97 -28.37 -38.76
N THR A 42 -17.87 -29.11 -38.12
CA THR A 42 -18.68 -30.13 -38.80
C THR A 42 -20.03 -29.54 -39.19
N MET A 43 -20.16 -29.17 -40.45
CA MET A 43 -21.40 -28.71 -41.08
C MET A 43 -22.19 -29.96 -41.53
N LYS A 44 -23.34 -30.26 -40.92
CA LYS A 44 -24.21 -31.37 -41.34
C LYS A 44 -25.55 -30.86 -41.91
N ARG A 45 -25.61 -30.98 -43.24
CA ARG A 45 -26.68 -31.56 -44.08
C ARG A 45 -28.07 -30.94 -44.00
N THR A 46 -28.27 -30.04 -44.96
CA THR A 46 -29.52 -29.69 -45.64
C THR A 46 -30.32 -30.93 -46.05
N THR A 47 -31.58 -31.02 -45.65
CA THR A 47 -32.56 -31.93 -46.26
C THR A 47 -33.82 -31.12 -46.54
N VAL A 48 -34.13 -30.98 -47.83
CA VAL A 48 -35.34 -30.36 -48.38
C VAL A 48 -36.45 -31.40 -48.34
N PHE A 49 -37.61 -31.05 -47.78
CA PHE A 49 -38.86 -31.80 -48.00
C PHE A 49 -39.95 -30.86 -48.50
N LEU A 50 -40.56 -31.32 -49.60
CA LEU A 50 -41.58 -30.67 -50.39
C LEU A 50 -42.94 -30.65 -49.67
N THR A 51 -43.71 -29.64 -50.02
CA THR A 51 -45.06 -29.24 -49.60
C THR A 51 -46.18 -30.26 -49.85
N THR A 52 -47.17 -30.29 -48.95
CA THR A 52 -48.60 -30.43 -49.32
C THR A 52 -49.49 -29.63 -48.36
N ALA A 53 -50.30 -28.75 -48.94
CA ALA A 53 -51.26 -27.89 -48.28
C ALA A 53 -52.55 -28.65 -47.91
N VAL A 54 -53.08 -28.37 -46.72
CA VAL A 54 -54.49 -28.60 -46.39
C VAL A 54 -55.02 -27.34 -45.72
N CYS A 55 -56.05 -26.77 -46.35
CA CYS A 55 -56.74 -25.56 -45.96
C CYS A 55 -57.92 -25.95 -45.05
N MET A 56 -57.93 -25.50 -43.79
CA MET A 56 -59.13 -25.46 -42.96
C MET A 56 -59.23 -24.09 -42.29
N LEU A 57 -60.33 -23.40 -42.59
CA LEU A 57 -60.72 -22.14 -41.96
C LEU A 57 -61.04 -22.37 -40.48
N ALA A 58 -60.33 -21.67 -39.60
CA ALA A 58 -60.73 -21.44 -38.21
C ALA A 58 -60.59 -19.95 -37.90
N LEU A 59 -61.60 -19.40 -37.23
CA LEU A 59 -61.79 -17.97 -36.97
C LEU A 59 -60.55 -17.32 -36.34
N GLY A 60 -60.05 -16.27 -37.00
CA GLY A 60 -58.89 -15.49 -36.57
C GLY A 60 -59.12 -14.81 -35.22
N HIS A 61 -58.50 -15.34 -34.17
CA HIS A 61 -58.12 -14.57 -33.01
C HIS A 61 -56.77 -13.93 -33.35
N ALA A 62 -56.73 -12.62 -33.54
CA ALA A 62 -55.47 -11.89 -33.68
C ALA A 62 -54.71 -11.98 -32.35
N PRO A 63 -53.52 -12.60 -32.27
CA PRO A 63 -52.65 -12.33 -31.14
C PRO A 63 -52.19 -10.89 -31.31
N ALA A 64 -52.45 -10.05 -30.31
CA ALA A 64 -51.79 -8.76 -30.21
C ALA A 64 -50.28 -9.03 -30.14
N ILE A 65 -49.56 -8.82 -31.24
CA ILE A 65 -48.10 -8.70 -31.20
C ILE A 65 -47.84 -7.41 -30.44
N ALA A 66 -47.50 -7.56 -29.16
CA ALA A 66 -46.88 -6.49 -28.39
C ALA A 66 -45.58 -6.13 -29.12
N GLN A 67 -45.60 -5.02 -29.85
CA GLN A 67 -44.38 -4.41 -30.36
C GLN A 67 -43.60 -3.91 -29.16
N SER A 68 -42.56 -4.65 -28.76
CA SER A 68 -41.55 -4.16 -27.84
C SER A 68 -40.83 -3.01 -28.54
N GLU A 69 -41.24 -1.79 -28.23
CA GLU A 69 -40.55 -0.57 -28.60
C GLU A 69 -39.10 -0.66 -28.09
N PRO A 70 -38.08 -0.49 -28.94
CA PRO A 70 -36.70 -0.52 -28.48
C PRO A 70 -36.48 0.70 -27.59
N LYS A 71 -36.35 0.45 -26.28
CA LYS A 71 -36.00 1.47 -25.29
C LYS A 71 -34.71 2.14 -25.75
N PRO A 72 -34.67 3.46 -25.95
CA PRO A 72 -33.45 4.13 -26.38
C PRO A 72 -32.38 3.92 -25.31
N GLU A 73 -31.29 3.27 -25.71
CA GLU A 73 -30.05 3.21 -24.95
C GLU A 73 -29.54 4.64 -24.80
N ILE A 74 -29.72 5.21 -23.60
CA ILE A 74 -29.23 6.54 -23.28
C ILE A 74 -27.72 6.43 -23.12
N HIS A 75 -26.98 6.59 -24.22
CA HIS A 75 -25.56 6.90 -24.15
C HIS A 75 -25.40 8.30 -23.56
N VAL A 76 -25.16 8.35 -22.25
CA VAL A 76 -24.72 9.58 -21.57
C VAL A 76 -23.31 9.87 -22.06
N ILE A 77 -23.19 10.59 -23.18
CA ILE A 77 -21.93 11.19 -23.60
C ILE A 77 -21.70 12.37 -22.65
N ALA A 78 -21.01 12.11 -21.53
CA ALA A 78 -20.54 13.16 -20.66
C ALA A 78 -19.69 14.13 -21.51
N PRO A 79 -19.94 15.45 -21.47
CA PRO A 79 -19.08 16.41 -22.15
C PRO A 79 -17.64 16.17 -21.71
N ALA A 80 -16.70 16.10 -22.65
CA ALA A 80 -15.28 15.98 -22.34
C ALA A 80 -14.93 17.06 -21.32
N ALA A 81 -14.45 16.64 -20.14
CA ALA A 81 -14.11 17.55 -19.06
C ALA A 81 -13.14 18.62 -19.60
N ASN A 82 -13.39 19.90 -19.29
CA ASN A 82 -12.50 20.98 -19.68
C ASN A 82 -11.07 20.64 -19.20
N PRO A 83 -10.08 20.46 -20.10
CA PRO A 83 -8.75 19.99 -19.73
C PRO A 83 -8.06 20.87 -18.69
N THR A 84 -8.32 22.18 -18.73
CA THR A 84 -7.80 23.16 -17.77
C THR A 84 -8.40 22.94 -16.38
N GLU A 85 -9.71 22.69 -16.31
CA GLU A 85 -10.41 22.44 -15.04
C GLU A 85 -10.01 21.08 -14.46
N LEU A 86 -9.90 20.04 -15.28
CA LEU A 86 -9.41 18.74 -14.83
C LEU A 86 -7.99 18.82 -14.28
N ARG A 87 -7.10 19.56 -14.96
CA ARG A 87 -5.74 19.84 -14.47
C ARG A 87 -5.74 20.60 -13.15
N LYS A 88 -6.63 21.56 -12.99
CA LYS A 88 -6.80 22.29 -11.72
C LYS A 88 -7.25 21.34 -10.60
N GLN A 89 -8.25 20.51 -10.86
CA GLN A 89 -8.74 19.50 -9.90
C GLN A 89 -7.64 18.49 -9.52
N ALA A 90 -6.86 17.99 -10.49
CA ALA A 90 -5.74 17.07 -10.23
C ALA A 90 -4.66 17.72 -9.35
N ASN A 91 -4.29 18.97 -9.65
CA ASN A 91 -3.35 19.72 -8.81
C ASN A 91 -3.89 19.97 -7.41
N ASP A 92 -5.19 20.21 -7.30
CA ASP A 92 -5.90 20.47 -6.06
C ASP A 92 -5.94 19.22 -5.17
N TYR A 93 -6.34 18.09 -5.74
CA TYR A 93 -6.31 16.78 -5.09
C TYR A 93 -4.92 16.45 -4.53
N VAL A 94 -3.87 16.45 -5.37
CA VAL A 94 -2.51 16.11 -4.90
C VAL A 94 -2.06 17.06 -3.80
N ARG A 95 -2.37 18.36 -3.92
CA ARG A 95 -2.04 19.35 -2.88
C ARG A 95 -2.72 19.03 -1.55
N ARG A 96 -4.02 18.71 -1.57
CA ARG A 96 -4.81 18.43 -0.35
C ARG A 96 -4.41 17.12 0.33
N THR A 97 -3.88 16.13 -0.41
CA THR A 97 -3.30 14.92 0.22
C THR A 97 -2.08 15.23 1.09
N GLY A 98 -1.41 16.37 0.86
CA GLY A 98 -0.17 16.72 1.53
C GLY A 98 1.08 16.00 1.01
N ILE A 99 0.93 15.09 0.05
CA ILE A 99 2.06 14.38 -0.54
C ILE A 99 2.90 15.37 -1.37
N ALA A 100 4.22 15.26 -1.25
CA ALA A 100 5.17 16.10 -1.99
C ALA A 100 4.94 17.62 -1.76
N ASN A 101 4.57 17.99 -0.53
CA ASN A 101 4.33 19.38 -0.14
C ASN A 101 5.62 20.18 0.13
N SER A 102 6.77 19.51 0.26
CA SER A 102 8.10 20.13 0.38
C SER A 102 8.98 19.84 -0.84
N SER A 103 10.18 20.43 -0.85
CA SER A 103 11.21 20.12 -1.85
C SER A 103 11.86 18.76 -1.63
N ASP A 104 11.67 18.15 -0.46
CA ASP A 104 12.24 16.87 -0.11
C ASP A 104 11.58 15.73 -0.89
N PRO A 105 12.28 14.63 -1.14
CA PRO A 105 11.67 13.42 -1.68
C PRO A 105 10.52 12.93 -0.80
N VAL A 106 9.46 12.43 -1.45
CA VAL A 106 8.33 11.81 -0.74
C VAL A 106 8.79 10.54 -0.04
N ALA A 107 8.45 10.39 1.24
CA ALA A 107 8.69 9.12 1.93
C ALA A 107 7.69 8.06 1.45
N ARG A 108 8.19 6.87 1.11
CA ARG A 108 7.38 5.69 0.77
C ARG A 108 7.99 4.41 1.32
N TRP A 109 7.23 3.31 1.30
CA TRP A 109 7.73 2.01 1.74
C TRP A 109 8.77 1.47 0.75
N LEU A 110 9.97 1.14 1.25
CA LEU A 110 11.00 0.42 0.48
C LEU A 110 10.97 -1.09 0.79
N GLU A 111 10.65 -1.42 2.04
CA GLU A 111 10.44 -2.77 2.52
C GLU A 111 8.98 -3.18 2.29
N PRO A 112 8.68 -4.48 2.09
CA PRO A 112 7.30 -4.94 1.93
C PRO A 112 6.41 -4.55 3.12
N VAL A 113 5.19 -4.10 2.84
CA VAL A 113 4.25 -3.67 3.88
C VAL A 113 3.61 -4.86 4.59
N CYS A 114 3.45 -4.73 5.91
CA CYS A 114 2.83 -5.69 6.80
C CYS A 114 1.83 -4.97 7.72
N PRO A 115 0.57 -4.80 7.28
CA PRO A 115 -0.51 -4.30 8.12
C PRO A 115 -0.80 -5.25 9.28
N LYS A 116 -0.96 -4.68 10.47
CA LYS A 116 -1.45 -5.36 11.68
C LYS A 116 -2.54 -4.56 12.34
N VAL A 117 -3.67 -5.21 12.59
CA VAL A 117 -4.85 -4.58 13.17
C VAL A 117 -5.02 -5.02 14.63
N VAL A 118 -5.27 -4.06 15.52
CA VAL A 118 -5.44 -4.29 16.97
C VAL A 118 -6.61 -3.48 17.52
N GLY A 119 -7.18 -3.92 18.64
CA GLY A 119 -8.26 -3.21 19.33
C GLY A 119 -9.68 -3.60 18.91
N ILE A 120 -9.84 -4.61 18.05
CA ILE A 120 -11.10 -5.26 17.68
C ILE A 120 -10.94 -6.79 17.71
N ASN A 121 -12.03 -7.53 17.50
CA ASN A 121 -11.98 -8.99 17.40
C ASN A 121 -11.10 -9.45 16.21
N ALA A 122 -10.60 -10.69 16.29
CA ALA A 122 -9.67 -11.22 15.31
C ALA A 122 -10.28 -11.32 13.89
N ASP A 123 -11.58 -11.66 13.79
CA ASP A 123 -12.25 -11.83 12.51
C ASP A 123 -12.36 -10.49 11.75
N HIS A 124 -12.77 -9.40 12.41
CA HIS A 124 -12.79 -8.08 11.77
C HIS A 124 -11.38 -7.55 11.51
N ALA A 125 -10.42 -7.84 12.39
CA ALA A 125 -9.02 -7.50 12.15
C ALA A 125 -8.49 -8.12 10.85
N GLN A 126 -8.80 -9.40 10.60
CA GLN A 126 -8.43 -10.08 9.35
C GLN A 126 -9.09 -9.46 8.12
N ILE A 127 -10.35 -9.04 8.20
CA ILE A 127 -11.04 -8.34 7.10
C ILE A 127 -10.29 -7.04 6.74
N VAL A 128 -9.93 -6.23 7.74
CA VAL A 128 -9.19 -4.97 7.52
C VAL A 128 -7.79 -5.25 6.96
N GLU A 129 -7.05 -6.21 7.52
CA GLU A 129 -5.72 -6.59 7.01
C GLU A 129 -5.78 -7.09 5.56
N ALA A 130 -6.77 -7.92 5.23
CA ALA A 130 -6.99 -8.42 3.87
C ALA A 130 -7.32 -7.30 2.91
N ARG A 131 -8.22 -6.39 3.29
CA ARG A 131 -8.60 -5.23 2.46
C ARG A 131 -7.40 -4.31 2.17
N MET A 132 -6.58 -4.03 3.18
CA MET A 132 -5.36 -3.24 2.98
C MET A 132 -4.37 -3.95 2.04
N ARG A 133 -4.22 -5.27 2.16
CA ARG A 133 -3.35 -6.07 1.28
C ARG A 133 -3.84 -6.09 -0.16
N GLU A 134 -5.15 -6.17 -0.38
CA GLU A 134 -5.76 -6.08 -1.71
C GLU A 134 -5.46 -4.71 -2.36
N ILE A 135 -5.66 -3.61 -1.62
CA ILE A 135 -5.35 -2.26 -2.09
C ILE A 135 -3.85 -2.13 -2.41
N ALA A 136 -2.98 -2.67 -1.57
CA ALA A 136 -1.55 -2.70 -1.84
C ALA A 136 -1.22 -3.42 -3.16
N GLN A 137 -1.83 -4.59 -3.40
CA GLN A 137 -1.61 -5.36 -4.63
C GLN A 137 -2.05 -4.61 -5.88
N VAL A 138 -3.26 -4.05 -5.91
CA VAL A 138 -3.76 -3.31 -7.09
C VAL A 138 -2.95 -2.03 -7.35
N SER A 139 -2.29 -1.49 -6.33
CA SER A 139 -1.42 -0.32 -6.41
C SER A 139 0.06 -0.62 -6.67
N GLY A 140 0.45 -1.90 -6.84
CA GLY A 140 1.85 -2.27 -7.09
C GLY A 140 2.76 -2.19 -5.85
N ILE A 141 2.17 -2.15 -4.65
CA ILE A 141 2.88 -2.07 -3.38
C ILE A 141 3.22 -3.49 -2.92
N LYS A 142 4.51 -3.74 -2.67
CA LYS A 142 4.97 -5.06 -2.20
C LYS A 142 4.41 -5.32 -0.80
N THR A 143 3.77 -6.47 -0.60
CA THR A 143 3.27 -6.91 0.70
C THR A 143 4.14 -8.06 1.22
N ALA A 144 4.40 -8.06 2.53
CA ALA A 144 5.10 -9.17 3.19
C ALA A 144 4.16 -10.39 3.29
N PRO A 145 4.68 -11.63 3.42
CA PRO A 145 3.86 -12.82 3.63
C PRO A 145 2.93 -12.71 4.85
N LEU A 146 1.91 -13.57 4.93
CA LEU A 146 1.07 -13.68 6.12
C LEU A 146 1.94 -14.06 7.34
N GLY A 147 1.57 -13.58 8.54
CA GLY A 147 2.36 -13.81 9.76
C GLY A 147 3.61 -12.93 9.92
N CYS A 148 3.85 -11.97 9.03
CA CYS A 148 4.96 -11.03 9.12
C CYS A 148 4.95 -10.16 10.40
N GLN A 149 6.13 -9.63 10.76
CA GLN A 149 6.25 -8.58 11.77
C GLN A 149 5.68 -7.26 11.22
N GLY A 150 4.73 -6.68 11.96
CA GLY A 150 3.98 -5.49 11.51
C GLY A 150 4.81 -4.21 11.48
N ASN A 151 4.89 -3.57 10.33
CA ASN A 151 5.42 -2.22 10.16
C ASN A 151 4.31 -1.16 10.02
N ILE A 152 3.07 -1.58 9.79
CA ILE A 152 1.89 -0.72 9.82
C ILE A 152 0.98 -1.21 10.95
N ALA A 153 0.67 -0.33 11.90
CA ALA A 153 -0.26 -0.63 12.99
C ALA A 153 -1.57 0.14 12.80
N VAL A 154 -2.68 -0.57 12.67
CA VAL A 154 -4.03 0.00 12.62
C VAL A 154 -4.73 -0.34 13.94
N THR A 155 -4.97 0.67 14.76
CA THR A 155 -5.52 0.53 16.10
C THR A 155 -6.93 1.08 16.16
N PHE A 156 -7.89 0.23 16.49
CA PHE A 156 -9.26 0.64 16.78
C PHE A 156 -9.41 0.93 18.28
N THR A 157 -10.17 1.96 18.61
CA THR A 157 -10.44 2.37 20.00
C THR A 157 -11.78 3.08 20.11
N ASN A 158 -12.36 3.08 21.31
CA ASN A 158 -13.58 3.83 21.64
C ASN A 158 -13.32 5.25 22.14
N ASP A 159 -12.03 5.60 22.32
CA ASP A 159 -11.57 6.95 22.68
C ASP A 159 -10.13 7.13 22.17
N ALA A 160 -10.00 7.71 20.98
CA ALA A 160 -8.69 8.00 20.39
C ALA A 160 -7.92 9.06 21.19
N ARG A 161 -8.62 10.00 21.83
CA ARG A 161 -7.97 11.08 22.61
C ARG A 161 -7.29 10.52 23.86
N ALA A 162 -7.97 9.67 24.61
CA ALA A 162 -7.40 9.00 25.77
C ALA A 162 -6.25 8.07 25.38
N LEU A 163 -6.40 7.30 24.30
CA LEU A 163 -5.34 6.43 23.79
C LEU A 163 -4.08 7.24 23.44
N MET A 164 -4.22 8.33 22.70
CA MET A 164 -3.07 9.15 22.28
C MET A 164 -2.39 9.85 23.47
N ARG A 165 -3.15 10.34 24.46
CA ARG A 165 -2.56 10.87 25.72
C ARG A 165 -1.79 9.79 26.49
N GLN A 166 -2.33 8.58 26.58
CA GLN A 166 -1.65 7.47 27.23
C GLN A 166 -0.38 7.07 26.46
N LEU A 167 -0.44 7.06 25.13
CA LEU A 167 0.71 6.77 24.27
C LEU A 167 1.83 7.81 24.48
N ALA A 168 1.49 9.10 24.49
CA ALA A 168 2.45 10.17 24.73
C ALA A 168 3.13 10.05 26.10
N LYS A 169 2.41 9.58 27.13
CA LYS A 169 2.96 9.34 28.47
C LYS A 169 3.83 8.07 28.54
N LYS A 170 3.38 6.96 27.97
CA LYS A 170 4.01 5.63 28.13
C LYS A 170 5.10 5.33 27.09
N ALA A 171 5.01 5.92 25.91
CA ALA A 171 5.93 5.67 24.80
C ALA A 171 6.22 6.95 24.00
N PRO A 172 6.78 8.00 24.64
CA PRO A 172 7.04 9.29 23.99
C PRO A 172 7.96 9.18 22.77
N SER A 173 8.88 8.20 22.74
CA SER A 173 9.75 7.94 21.60
C SER A 173 9.00 7.60 20.31
N ARG A 174 7.78 7.05 20.39
CA ARG A 174 6.94 6.76 19.21
C ARG A 174 6.39 8.02 18.54
N LEU A 175 6.44 9.16 19.23
CA LEU A 175 5.98 10.48 18.77
C LEU A 175 7.14 11.48 18.58
N ALA A 176 8.39 11.00 18.62
CA ALA A 176 9.57 11.85 18.56
C ALA A 176 9.71 12.60 17.22
N GLY A 177 9.31 11.98 16.11
CA GLY A 177 9.39 12.58 14.76
C GLY A 177 8.29 13.59 14.42
N LEU A 178 7.39 13.89 15.35
CA LEU A 178 6.28 14.82 15.12
C LEU A 178 6.65 16.25 15.48
N THR A 179 6.23 17.21 14.65
CA THR A 179 6.29 18.63 15.02
C THR A 179 5.34 18.92 16.20
N PRO A 180 5.55 20.01 16.96
CA PRO A 180 4.64 20.40 18.03
C PRO A 180 3.17 20.52 17.57
N VAL A 181 2.95 21.06 16.38
CA VAL A 181 1.61 21.21 15.79
C VAL A 181 0.99 19.86 15.47
N GLN A 182 1.73 18.95 14.81
CA GLN A 182 1.22 17.61 14.52
C GLN A 182 0.92 16.82 15.79
N ARG A 183 1.80 16.95 16.80
CA ARG A 183 1.61 16.31 18.09
C ARG A 183 0.36 16.83 18.79
N ASP A 184 0.15 18.14 18.80
CA ASP A 184 -1.07 18.73 19.37
C ASP A 184 -2.32 18.22 18.64
N GLN A 185 -2.36 18.30 17.31
CA GLN A 185 -3.47 17.80 16.49
C GLN A 185 -3.81 16.33 16.78
N LEU A 186 -2.80 15.46 16.93
CA LEU A 186 -3.02 14.06 17.27
C LEU A 186 -3.57 13.86 18.70
N LEU A 187 -3.16 14.68 19.66
CA LEU A 187 -3.53 14.56 21.07
C LEU A 187 -4.87 15.21 21.40
N THR A 188 -5.19 16.34 20.77
CA THR A 188 -6.34 17.18 21.14
C THR A 188 -7.47 17.10 20.13
N GLY A 189 -7.14 16.86 18.86
CA GLY A 189 -8.08 16.83 17.74
C GLY A 189 -9.22 15.82 17.90
N ASP A 190 -10.20 15.91 17.01
CA ASP A 190 -11.44 15.14 16.99
C ASP A 190 -11.63 14.37 15.67
N ALA A 191 -10.58 14.24 14.87
CA ALA A 191 -10.61 13.44 13.65
C ALA A 191 -10.96 11.97 13.96
N PRO A 192 -11.89 11.35 13.19
CA PRO A 192 -12.25 9.93 13.35
C PRO A 192 -11.08 8.98 13.12
N ILE A 193 -10.15 9.36 12.23
CA ILE A 193 -8.93 8.61 11.94
C ILE A 193 -7.74 9.56 12.13
N ARG A 194 -6.76 9.12 12.91
CA ARG A 194 -5.53 9.87 13.22
C ARG A 194 -4.35 9.03 12.81
N TRP A 195 -3.33 9.62 12.22
CA TRP A 195 -2.18 8.83 11.78
C TRP A 195 -0.88 9.61 11.88
N TRP A 196 0.22 8.86 11.97
CA TRP A 196 1.56 9.41 11.86
C TRP A 196 2.54 8.38 11.34
N TYR A 197 3.72 8.88 10.99
CA TYR A 197 4.78 8.10 10.37
C TYR A 197 6.08 8.23 11.16
N ASN A 198 6.91 7.20 11.03
CA ASN A 198 8.34 7.32 11.25
C ASN A 198 9.05 7.02 9.93
N SER A 199 9.86 7.98 9.50
CA SER A 199 10.67 7.89 8.30
C SER A 199 12.15 8.08 8.64
N ARG A 200 13.01 7.59 7.74
CA ARG A 200 14.46 7.80 7.79
C ARG A 200 14.94 8.24 6.42
N SER A 201 15.94 9.11 6.36
CA SER A 201 16.66 9.35 5.11
C SER A 201 17.67 8.23 4.89
N GLN A 202 17.87 7.83 3.65
CA GLN A 202 18.89 6.85 3.25
C GLN A 202 19.65 7.44 2.08
N GLY A 203 20.92 7.07 1.91
CA GLY A 203 21.66 7.39 0.69
C GLY A 203 20.88 6.87 -0.53
N ALA A 204 20.86 7.64 -1.63
CA ALA A 204 20.16 7.23 -2.84
C ALA A 204 20.74 5.95 -3.48
N ASP A 205 21.93 5.52 -3.03
CA ASP A 205 22.61 4.26 -3.36
C ASP A 205 22.19 3.07 -2.46
N GLY A 206 21.26 3.30 -1.53
CA GLY A 206 20.77 2.27 -0.60
C GLY A 206 21.66 2.05 0.62
N MET A 207 22.73 2.83 0.80
CA MET A 207 23.48 2.82 2.06
C MET A 207 22.67 3.52 3.16
N LYS A 208 22.56 2.86 4.31
CA LYS A 208 21.90 3.43 5.49
C LYS A 208 22.72 4.64 5.95
N THR A 209 22.05 5.76 6.21
CA THR A 209 22.69 6.90 6.86
C THR A 209 23.16 6.48 8.24
N ALA A 210 24.43 6.71 8.54
CA ALA A 210 24.89 6.69 9.91
C ALA A 210 24.39 7.97 10.57
N ASN A 211 23.48 7.87 11.53
CA ASN A 211 23.31 8.94 12.49
C ASN A 211 24.63 9.06 13.27
N SER A 212 25.08 10.29 13.50
CA SER A 212 26.27 10.57 14.32
C SER A 212 26.20 9.93 15.72
N ASP A 213 25.00 9.62 16.22
CA ASP A 213 24.76 8.93 17.50
C ASP A 213 24.91 7.38 17.43
N SER A 214 24.83 6.72 16.27
CA SER A 214 25.05 5.26 16.19
C SER A 214 26.52 4.85 16.27
N LEU A 215 27.44 5.81 16.27
CA LEU A 215 28.84 5.56 16.63
C LEU A 215 29.05 5.43 18.15
N LEU A 216 28.03 5.74 18.97
CA LEU A 216 28.11 5.75 20.44
C LEU A 216 27.15 4.77 21.14
N ALA A 217 26.14 4.22 20.46
CA ALA A 217 25.16 3.32 21.06
C ALA A 217 25.42 1.85 20.71
N GLY A 218 25.82 1.06 21.71
CA GLY A 218 25.95 -0.40 21.59
C GLY A 218 24.62 -1.06 21.22
N ALA A 219 24.61 -1.79 20.10
CA ALA A 219 23.45 -2.52 19.61
C ALA A 219 23.03 -3.61 20.60
N GLN A 220 21.86 -3.48 21.23
CA GLN A 220 21.21 -4.61 21.91
C GLN A 220 20.23 -5.30 20.94
N ALA A 221 20.38 -6.61 20.82
CA ALA A 221 19.48 -7.48 20.06
C ALA A 221 18.09 -7.51 20.71
N THR A 222 17.04 -7.58 19.90
CA THR A 222 15.64 -7.74 20.36
C THR A 222 15.17 -9.17 20.09
N ASP A 223 14.30 -9.67 20.98
CA ASP A 223 13.88 -11.08 21.11
C ASP A 223 12.63 -11.45 20.28
N GLY A 224 12.31 -10.68 19.24
CA GLY A 224 11.33 -11.05 18.21
C GLY A 224 9.84 -11.05 18.61
N ASN A 225 9.51 -11.02 19.90
CA ASN A 225 8.12 -10.96 20.40
C ASN A 225 7.70 -9.59 20.94
N THR A 226 8.64 -8.65 21.03
CA THR A 226 8.37 -7.27 21.49
C THR A 226 8.32 -6.34 20.28
N PHE A 227 7.25 -5.55 20.16
CA PHE A 227 7.17 -4.50 19.13
C PHE A 227 8.31 -3.50 19.33
N SER A 228 9.31 -3.56 18.45
CA SER A 228 10.56 -2.80 18.56
C SER A 228 10.27 -1.34 18.93
N THR A 229 10.75 -0.94 20.11
CA THR A 229 11.01 0.44 20.49
C THR A 229 12.23 0.88 19.70
N GLY A 230 12.07 1.06 18.39
CA GLY A 230 13.13 1.59 17.54
C GLY A 230 13.66 2.86 18.19
N ILE A 231 14.92 2.84 18.58
CA ILE A 231 15.66 4.00 19.08
C ILE A 231 15.82 4.93 17.89
N GLY A 232 14.79 5.72 17.62
CA GLY A 232 14.88 6.92 16.79
C GLY A 232 15.50 8.02 17.64
N GLY A 233 16.78 7.88 17.97
CA GLY A 233 17.57 8.94 18.57
C GLY A 233 17.78 10.03 17.54
N GLN A 234 16.93 11.05 17.56
CA GLN A 234 17.27 12.35 16.98
C GLN A 234 18.21 13.05 17.95
N SER A 235 19.33 13.56 17.44
CA SER A 235 20.33 14.24 18.24
C SER A 235 19.73 15.38 19.06
N ALA A 236 20.17 15.51 20.31
CA ALA A 236 19.70 16.49 21.27
C ALA A 236 20.19 17.94 21.00
N ILE A 237 20.79 18.21 19.84
CA ILE A 237 21.29 19.52 19.45
C ILE A 237 20.61 19.94 18.15
N GLY A 238 19.80 20.99 18.25
CA GLY A 238 19.29 21.87 17.18
C GLY A 238 19.05 21.27 15.79
N HIS A 239 17.77 21.13 15.40
CA HIS A 239 17.35 20.86 14.01
C HIS A 239 18.16 19.75 13.33
N GLY A 240 17.96 18.50 13.76
CA GLY A 240 18.65 17.30 13.27
C GLY A 240 18.86 17.29 11.76
N ASN A 241 20.06 17.72 11.35
CA ASN A 241 20.56 17.58 10.01
C ASN A 241 20.99 16.13 9.85
N GLU A 242 20.08 15.29 9.34
CA GLU A 242 20.43 13.92 8.96
C GLU A 242 21.53 13.99 7.89
N THR A 243 22.77 13.69 8.29
CA THR A 243 23.91 13.76 7.38
C THR A 243 23.91 12.54 6.49
N VAL A 244 23.50 12.75 5.24
CA VAL A 244 23.51 11.69 4.24
C VAL A 244 24.89 11.66 3.60
N GLN A 245 25.69 10.65 3.94
CA GLN A 245 26.92 10.35 3.20
C GLN A 245 26.54 9.80 1.84
N ALA A 246 26.83 10.56 0.78
CA ALA A 246 26.64 10.12 -0.60
C ALA A 246 27.99 10.15 -1.31
N TYR A 247 28.41 9.01 -1.85
CA TYR A 247 29.67 8.89 -2.61
C TYR A 247 29.51 9.23 -4.11
N ARG A 248 28.42 9.93 -4.47
CA ARG A 248 28.10 10.31 -5.85
C ARG A 248 27.70 11.78 -5.93
N SER A 249 28.16 12.46 -6.99
CA SER A 249 27.63 13.77 -7.39
C SER A 249 26.51 13.57 -8.40
N THR A 250 25.34 14.16 -8.17
CA THR A 250 24.23 14.14 -9.15
C THR A 250 23.62 15.53 -9.30
N ILE A 251 23.44 15.96 -10.55
CA ILE A 251 22.79 17.23 -10.91
C ILE A 251 21.27 17.04 -11.06
N ILE A 252 20.83 15.79 -11.30
CA ILE A 252 19.45 15.49 -11.71
C ILE A 252 18.63 14.89 -10.55
N GLY A 253 19.28 14.18 -9.62
CA GLY A 253 18.64 13.49 -8.50
C GLY A 253 18.99 14.07 -7.13
N THR A 254 18.26 13.68 -6.11
CA THR A 254 18.63 13.97 -4.72
C THR A 254 19.67 12.94 -4.24
N LEU A 255 20.57 13.36 -3.34
CA LEU A 255 21.58 12.48 -2.75
C LEU A 255 21.00 11.52 -1.70
N ALA A 256 19.81 11.87 -1.19
CA ALA A 256 19.06 11.11 -0.20
C ALA A 256 17.68 10.74 -0.73
N VAL A 257 17.16 9.63 -0.26
CA VAL A 257 15.76 9.21 -0.39
C VAL A 257 15.14 9.09 1.00
N ARG A 258 13.84 9.30 1.12
CA ARG A 258 13.11 9.13 2.38
C ARG A 258 12.33 7.82 2.34
N ALA A 259 12.44 7.03 3.41
CA ALA A 259 11.81 5.73 3.52
C ALA A 259 10.92 5.66 4.75
N LEU A 260 9.67 5.23 4.56
CA LEU A 260 8.79 4.84 5.66
C LEU A 260 9.29 3.52 6.24
N PHE A 261 9.39 3.46 7.57
CA PHE A 261 9.63 2.20 8.29
C PHE A 261 8.55 1.90 9.33
N LYS A 262 7.70 2.89 9.65
CA LYS A 262 6.55 2.70 10.53
C LYS A 262 5.42 3.64 10.15
N ALA A 263 4.20 3.13 10.13
CA ALA A 263 2.98 3.95 10.12
C ALA A 263 2.06 3.47 11.23
N THR A 264 1.45 4.41 11.96
CA THR A 264 0.40 4.09 12.93
C THR A 264 -0.85 4.86 12.55
N VAL A 265 -1.96 4.13 12.48
CA VAL A 265 -3.29 4.65 12.19
C VAL A 265 -4.17 4.30 13.39
N VAL A 266 -4.82 5.29 13.98
CA VAL A 266 -5.74 5.15 15.10
C VAL A 266 -7.13 5.53 14.63
N ILE A 267 -8.07 4.62 14.78
CA ILE A 267 -9.46 4.75 14.34
C ILE A 267 -10.33 4.80 15.59
N ASP A 268 -11.04 5.92 15.76
CA ASP A 268 -12.06 6.04 16.79
C ASP A 268 -13.38 5.45 16.28
N VAL A 269 -13.77 4.32 16.86
CA VAL A 269 -14.96 3.55 16.44
C VAL A 269 -16.23 4.38 16.59
N LYS A 270 -16.32 5.25 17.61
CA LYS A 270 -17.52 6.07 17.85
C LYS A 270 -17.64 7.19 16.82
N LEU A 271 -16.52 7.80 16.48
CA LEU A 271 -16.49 8.87 15.47
C LEU A 271 -16.60 8.32 14.04
N ALA A 272 -16.22 7.07 13.83
CA ALA A 272 -16.35 6.38 12.54
C ALA A 272 -17.71 5.68 12.33
N GLN A 273 -18.66 5.84 13.26
CA GLN A 273 -19.99 5.23 13.15
C GLN A 273 -20.71 5.63 11.86
N GLY A 274 -21.48 4.70 11.31
CA GLY A 274 -22.21 4.89 10.05
C GLY A 274 -21.36 4.69 8.79
N ARG A 275 -20.07 4.36 8.92
CA ARG A 275 -19.20 3.97 7.80
C ARG A 275 -18.96 2.46 7.81
N SER A 276 -18.85 1.85 6.63
CA SER A 276 -18.53 0.42 6.52
C SER A 276 -17.09 0.15 6.94
N LEU A 277 -16.84 -1.05 7.47
CA LEU A 277 -15.49 -1.48 7.84
C LEU A 277 -14.54 -1.44 6.63
N ASP A 278 -15.03 -1.81 5.44
CA ASP A 278 -14.25 -1.75 4.20
C ASP A 278 -13.85 -0.33 3.81
N ALA A 279 -14.74 0.66 3.96
CA ALA A 279 -14.44 2.05 3.67
C ALA A 279 -13.38 2.61 4.63
N VAL A 280 -13.53 2.29 5.92
CA VAL A 280 -12.56 2.68 6.96
C VAL A 280 -11.20 2.00 6.72
N ALA A 281 -11.20 0.72 6.31
CA ALA A 281 -9.98 0.00 5.93
C ALA A 281 -9.33 0.61 4.68
N ALA A 282 -10.11 1.03 3.69
CA ALA A 282 -9.63 1.70 2.49
C ALA A 282 -9.02 3.08 2.80
N TYR A 283 -9.65 3.86 3.69
CA TYR A 283 -9.05 5.09 4.20
C TYR A 283 -7.72 4.81 4.91
N ALA A 284 -7.73 3.81 5.82
CA ALA A 284 -6.53 3.40 6.56
C ALA A 284 -5.41 2.94 5.62
N ALA A 285 -5.73 2.25 4.53
CA ALA A 285 -4.78 1.87 3.49
C ALA A 285 -4.13 3.09 2.83
N MET A 286 -4.95 4.08 2.40
CA MET A 286 -4.43 5.28 1.75
C MET A 286 -3.46 6.05 2.64
N VAL A 287 -3.81 6.29 3.91
CA VAL A 287 -2.92 6.98 4.83
C VAL A 287 -1.75 6.10 5.26
N ALA A 288 -1.89 4.77 5.34
CA ALA A 288 -0.76 3.92 5.70
C ALA A 288 0.28 3.78 4.58
N PHE A 289 -0.13 3.86 3.32
CA PHE A 289 0.73 3.60 2.16
C PHE A 289 1.40 4.85 1.57
N ALA A 290 0.93 6.04 1.90
CA ALA A 290 1.53 7.29 1.44
C ALA A 290 1.70 8.26 2.60
N GLU A 291 2.79 9.04 2.61
CA GLU A 291 3.02 10.08 3.61
C GLU A 291 2.06 11.28 3.39
N THR A 292 0.81 11.12 3.80
CA THR A 292 -0.23 12.14 3.71
C THR A 292 -0.27 13.03 4.94
N THR A 293 -0.73 14.27 4.79
CA THR A 293 -1.00 15.16 5.93
C THR A 293 -2.49 15.34 6.14
N PRO A 294 -3.00 15.35 7.38
CA PRO A 294 -4.38 15.68 7.66
C PRO A 294 -4.77 17.04 7.05
N THR A 295 -5.97 17.11 6.48
CA THR A 295 -6.53 18.33 5.88
C THR A 295 -7.93 18.55 6.43
N SER A 296 -8.30 19.81 6.67
CA SER A 296 -9.68 20.21 6.95
C SER A 296 -10.47 20.55 5.68
N GLN A 297 -9.80 20.58 4.53
CA GLN A 297 -10.44 20.82 3.25
C GLN A 297 -11.08 19.53 2.74
N PRO A 298 -12.30 19.58 2.15
CA PRO A 298 -12.93 18.41 1.56
C PRO A 298 -12.03 17.72 0.53
N MET A 299 -12.13 16.41 0.43
CA MET A 299 -11.34 15.58 -0.48
C MET A 299 -12.26 14.95 -1.54
N PRO A 300 -12.66 15.71 -2.58
CA PRO A 300 -13.45 15.14 -3.68
C PRO A 300 -12.61 14.10 -4.43
N ASN A 301 -13.29 13.09 -4.99
CA ASN A 301 -12.68 12.00 -5.74
C ASN A 301 -11.62 11.22 -4.94
N SER A 302 -11.76 11.12 -3.62
CA SER A 302 -10.84 10.35 -2.77
C SER A 302 -11.57 9.65 -1.64
N ILE A 303 -11.16 8.44 -1.31
CA ILE A 303 -11.54 7.80 -0.04
C ILE A 303 -11.09 8.62 1.18
N LEU A 304 -10.07 9.49 1.03
CA LEU A 304 -9.70 10.42 2.10
C LEU A 304 -10.80 11.44 2.44
N GLY A 305 -11.82 11.58 1.58
CA GLY A 305 -13.04 12.35 1.83
C GLY A 305 -14.19 11.54 2.42
N LEU A 306 -13.92 10.34 2.97
CA LEU A 306 -14.93 9.45 3.57
C LEU A 306 -15.80 10.14 4.63
N PHE A 307 -15.22 11.06 5.40
CA PHE A 307 -15.89 11.76 6.49
C PHE A 307 -16.42 13.14 6.11
N ASP A 308 -16.25 13.56 4.86
CA ASP A 308 -16.83 14.82 4.38
C ASP A 308 -18.36 14.69 4.24
N ALA A 309 -19.06 15.81 4.39
CA ALA A 309 -20.51 15.85 4.29
C ALA A 309 -20.98 15.42 2.88
N GLY A 310 -21.97 14.51 2.84
CA GLY A 310 -22.60 14.04 1.61
C GLY A 310 -21.84 12.94 0.85
N ASN A 311 -20.61 12.60 1.26
CA ASN A 311 -19.83 11.56 0.60
C ASN A 311 -20.17 10.16 1.14
N VAL A 312 -20.28 9.19 0.22
CA VAL A 312 -20.43 7.76 0.51
C VAL A 312 -19.38 6.98 -0.29
N TYR A 313 -18.12 7.14 0.08
CA TYR A 313 -17.06 6.30 -0.49
C TYR A 313 -17.01 4.95 0.22
N THR A 314 -16.91 3.89 -0.54
CA THR A 314 -16.72 2.52 -0.03
C THR A 314 -15.34 1.97 -0.36
N ASN A 315 -14.71 2.48 -1.41
CA ASN A 315 -13.44 2.00 -1.96
C ASN A 315 -12.54 3.19 -2.34
N PRO A 316 -11.22 2.99 -2.48
CA PRO A 316 -10.36 3.96 -3.12
C PRO A 316 -10.88 4.27 -4.53
N THR A 317 -10.85 5.54 -4.91
CA THR A 317 -11.24 5.97 -6.25
C THR A 317 -10.13 5.68 -7.27
N ASP A 318 -10.42 5.86 -8.55
CA ASP A 318 -9.39 5.75 -9.60
C ASP A 318 -8.24 6.74 -9.37
N TRP A 319 -8.52 7.91 -8.79
CA TRP A 319 -7.50 8.91 -8.46
C TRP A 319 -6.60 8.42 -7.33
N ASP A 320 -7.17 7.76 -6.32
CA ASP A 320 -6.42 7.16 -5.22
C ASP A 320 -5.49 6.04 -5.71
N ILE A 321 -6.01 5.16 -6.57
CA ILE A 321 -5.23 4.05 -7.15
C ILE A 321 -4.14 4.59 -8.08
N ALA A 322 -4.44 5.57 -8.94
CA ALA A 322 -3.45 6.19 -9.83
C ALA A 322 -2.35 6.91 -9.04
N LEU A 323 -2.72 7.61 -7.97
CA LEU A 323 -1.78 8.26 -7.05
C LEU A 323 -0.83 7.24 -6.42
N LEU A 324 -1.35 6.15 -5.84
CA LEU A 324 -0.51 5.13 -5.23
C LEU A 324 0.36 4.42 -6.26
N ARG A 325 -0.18 3.97 -7.40
CA ARG A 325 0.62 3.32 -8.46
C ARG A 325 1.80 4.20 -8.87
N THR A 326 1.55 5.47 -9.12
CA THR A 326 2.57 6.43 -9.53
C THR A 326 3.57 6.71 -8.40
N LEU A 327 3.09 6.84 -7.17
CA LEU A 327 3.94 7.00 -5.99
C LEU A 327 4.93 5.84 -5.87
N TYR A 328 4.57 4.62 -6.26
CA TYR A 328 5.44 3.44 -6.14
C TYR A 328 6.26 3.12 -7.40
N SER A 329 5.87 3.61 -8.58
CA SER A 329 6.63 3.43 -9.83
C SER A 329 7.61 4.58 -10.13
N MET A 330 7.33 5.80 -9.67
CA MET A 330 8.17 6.98 -9.98
C MET A 330 9.57 6.89 -9.36
N PRO A 331 10.59 7.58 -9.89
CA PRO A 331 11.93 7.58 -9.29
C PRO A 331 11.96 8.16 -7.85
N HIS A 332 12.66 7.47 -6.94
CA HIS A 332 12.75 7.84 -5.52
C HIS A 332 13.60 9.10 -5.29
N ALA A 333 14.75 9.17 -5.97
CA ALA A 333 15.76 10.21 -5.78
C ALA A 333 15.46 11.46 -6.62
N ARG A 334 14.29 12.05 -6.42
CA ARG A 334 13.84 13.27 -7.11
C ARG A 334 13.29 14.26 -6.10
N ALA A 335 13.49 15.55 -6.37
CA ALA A 335 12.90 16.61 -5.56
C ALA A 335 11.37 16.50 -5.54
N GLY A 336 10.77 16.83 -4.40
CA GLY A 336 9.33 16.67 -4.17
C GLY A 336 8.47 17.38 -5.23
N TRP A 337 8.85 18.59 -5.65
CA TRP A 337 8.11 19.31 -6.70
C TRP A 337 8.10 18.59 -8.07
N LYS A 338 9.16 17.83 -8.42
CA LYS A 338 9.17 17.00 -9.64
C LYS A 338 8.26 15.80 -9.47
N GLN A 339 8.32 15.14 -8.32
CA GLN A 339 7.45 14.01 -7.98
C GLN A 339 5.97 14.43 -7.98
N ARG A 340 5.65 15.60 -7.42
CA ARG A 340 4.30 16.18 -7.47
C ARG A 340 3.78 16.34 -8.90
N ARG A 341 4.61 16.83 -9.84
CA ARG A 341 4.23 16.93 -11.25
C ARG A 341 3.93 15.57 -11.87
N MET A 342 4.69 14.54 -11.52
CA MET A 342 4.44 13.15 -11.97
C MET A 342 3.11 12.63 -11.43
N LEU A 343 2.82 12.83 -10.14
CA LEU A 343 1.53 12.45 -9.53
C LEU A 343 0.34 13.13 -10.22
N VAL A 344 0.43 14.45 -10.46
CA VAL A 344 -0.61 15.19 -11.18
C VAL A 344 -0.76 14.67 -12.61
N SER A 345 0.33 14.38 -13.30
CA SER A 345 0.30 13.86 -14.68
C SER A 345 -0.39 12.50 -14.76
N ALA A 346 -0.19 11.63 -13.78
CA ALA A 346 -0.80 10.30 -13.76
C ALA A 346 -2.32 10.34 -13.52
N ILE A 347 -2.80 11.29 -12.72
CA ILE A 347 -4.25 11.51 -12.54
C ILE A 347 -4.90 11.94 -13.85
N LEU A 348 -4.20 12.75 -14.66
CA LEU A 348 -4.70 13.21 -15.96
C LEU A 348 -4.65 12.12 -17.03
N ASN A 349 -3.72 11.17 -16.92
CA ASN A 349 -3.48 10.13 -17.92
C ASN A 349 -3.32 8.75 -17.25
N PRO A 350 -4.41 8.17 -16.70
CA PRO A 350 -4.33 6.91 -15.95
C PRO A 350 -3.87 5.71 -16.79
N SER A 351 -4.07 5.74 -18.12
CA SER A 351 -3.69 4.66 -19.05
C SER A 351 -2.19 4.59 -19.33
N ALA A 352 -1.45 5.70 -19.22
CA ALA A 352 -0.02 5.75 -19.59
C ALA A 352 0.90 5.05 -18.59
N ALA A 353 0.40 4.68 -17.40
CA ALA A 353 1.18 3.98 -16.38
C ALA A 353 1.26 2.45 -16.61
N GLY A 354 0.54 1.90 -17.60
CA GLY A 354 0.48 0.47 -17.90
C GLY A 354 1.42 -0.03 -18.99
N ASP A 355 1.95 0.87 -19.84
CA ASP A 355 2.60 0.46 -21.11
C ASP A 355 4.14 0.43 -21.06
N ASP A 356 4.77 0.80 -19.94
CA ASP A 356 6.24 0.79 -19.78
C ASP A 356 6.78 -0.48 -19.08
N GLN A 357 6.03 -1.59 -19.11
CA GLN A 357 6.47 -2.90 -18.60
C GLN A 357 6.37 -3.97 -19.70
N ASP A 358 7.33 -3.94 -20.63
CA ASP A 358 7.74 -5.11 -21.43
C ASP A 358 9.27 -5.17 -21.52
#